data_AF-A0A443PES9-F1
#
_entry.id   AF-A0A443PES9-F1
#
_cell.length_a   1.000
_cell.length_b   1.000
_cell.length_c   1.000
_cell.angle_alpha   90.00
_cell.angle_beta   90.00
_cell.angle_gamma   90.00
#
_symmetry.space_group_name_H-M   'P 1'
#
loop_
_entity.id
_entity.type
_entity.pdbx_description
1 polymer ?
#
loop_
_entity_poly.entity_id
_entity_poly.type
_entity_poly.pdbx_seq_one_letter_code
_entity_poly.pdbx_strand_id
1 'polypeptide(L)'
;MLGPFGLLVLADHSLSEQTAVYFYVGRAADGNIQTFFCHDELRSSKANDIVKRVVGSIVPVLDGENLSLRILVDHSIVESFAQGGRRCITSRVYPTEAIYGAARLFLFNNATRAHVTATTIKIWQMNSAFIQPYSDKFLSI
;
A
#
# COMPACT_ATOMS: atom_id res chain seq x y z
N MET A 1 -5.41 -4.49 19.94
CA MET A 1 -4.98 -4.29 18.54
C MET A 1 -5.03 -2.80 18.25
N LEU A 2 -3.97 -2.25 17.69
CA LEU A 2 -3.87 -0.85 17.28
C LEU A 2 -3.92 -0.81 15.76
N GLY A 3 -4.98 -0.25 15.18
CA GLY A 3 -5.22 -0.21 13.73
C GLY A 3 -6.49 -0.97 13.29
N PRO A 4 -6.71 -1.06 11.97
CA PRO A 4 -5.78 -0.66 10.89
C PRO A 4 -5.70 0.86 10.70
N PHE A 5 -4.51 1.37 10.37
CA PHE A 5 -4.27 2.76 9.99
C PHE A 5 -3.21 2.84 8.88
N GLY A 6 -3.38 3.77 7.95
CA GLY A 6 -2.52 3.86 6.77
C GLY A 6 -3.14 4.68 5.66
N LEU A 7 -2.92 4.26 4.42
CA LEU A 7 -3.37 4.95 3.22
C LEU A 7 -4.34 4.08 2.41
N LEU A 8 -5.39 4.69 1.88
CA LEU A 8 -6.19 4.12 0.80
C LEU A 8 -5.68 4.73 -0.50
N VAL A 9 -5.18 3.88 -1.40
CA VAL A 9 -4.71 4.26 -2.73
C VAL A 9 -5.64 3.68 -3.79
N LEU A 10 -5.65 4.29 -4.98
CA LEU A 10 -6.53 3.91 -6.08
C LEU A 10 -7.97 3.75 -5.58
N ALA A 11 -8.43 4.75 -4.81
CA ALA A 11 -9.76 4.79 -4.26
C ALA A 11 -10.66 5.74 -5.07
N ASP A 12 -11.95 5.44 -5.18
CA ASP A 12 -12.92 6.36 -5.73
C ASP A 12 -13.50 7.27 -4.63
N HIS A 13 -14.22 8.32 -5.02
CA HIS A 13 -14.78 9.29 -4.07
C HIS A 13 -15.73 8.65 -3.05
N SER A 14 -16.48 7.62 -3.45
CA SER A 14 -17.43 6.93 -2.56
C SER A 14 -16.78 5.84 -1.70
N LEU A 15 -15.46 5.63 -1.85
CA LEU A 15 -14.71 4.51 -1.27
C LEU A 15 -15.33 3.16 -1.61
N SER A 16 -16.06 3.04 -2.73
CA SER A 16 -16.61 1.78 -3.23
C SER A 16 -15.51 0.86 -3.77
N GLU A 17 -14.49 1.45 -4.39
CA GLU A 17 -13.21 0.82 -4.70
C GLU A 17 -12.08 1.47 -3.90
N GLN A 18 -11.16 0.65 -3.41
CA GLN A 18 -9.98 1.09 -2.67
C GLN A 18 -8.96 -0.06 -2.55
N THR A 19 -7.68 0.27 -2.59
CA THR A 19 -6.60 -0.60 -2.12
C THR A 19 -6.06 -0.05 -0.81
N ALA A 20 -6.23 -0.79 0.29
CA ALA A 20 -5.78 -0.31 1.60
C ALA A 20 -4.35 -0.80 1.89
N VAL A 21 -3.44 0.14 2.12
CA VAL A 21 -2.06 -0.12 2.53
C VAL A 21 -1.89 0.38 3.96
N TYR A 22 -1.74 -0.55 4.91
CA TYR A 22 -1.86 -0.19 6.32
C TYR A 22 -0.94 -0.99 7.25
N PHE A 23 -0.78 -0.43 8.45
CA PHE A 23 -0.27 -1.14 9.59
C PHE A 23 -1.40 -1.53 10.55
N TYR A 24 -1.20 -2.65 11.23
CA TYR A 24 -1.85 -2.87 12.52
C TYR A 24 -0.84 -3.51 13.49
N VAL A 25 -0.98 -3.20 14.77
CA VAL A 25 -0.12 -3.72 15.84
C VAL A 25 -0.96 -4.65 16.71
N GLY A 26 -0.54 -5.90 16.80
CA GLY A 26 -1.20 -6.96 17.56
C GLY A 26 -0.24 -7.59 18.58
N ARG A 27 -0.79 -8.42 19.48
CA ARG A 27 0.02 -9.37 20.24
C ARG A 27 0.02 -10.70 19.48
N ALA A 28 1.19 -11.31 19.36
CA ALA A 28 1.32 -12.66 18.89
C ALA A 28 1.01 -13.67 20.00
N ALA A 29 0.96 -14.96 19.63
CA ALA A 29 0.63 -16.05 20.54
C ALA A 29 1.63 -16.20 21.71
N ASP A 30 2.87 -15.76 21.51
CA ASP A 30 3.93 -15.70 22.52
C ASP A 30 3.82 -14.48 23.46
N GLY A 31 2.83 -13.61 23.25
CA GLY A 31 2.62 -12.38 24.02
C GLY A 31 3.42 -11.18 23.53
N ASN A 32 4.33 -11.37 22.57
CA ASN A 32 5.14 -10.29 22.00
C ASN A 32 4.29 -9.37 21.11
N ILE A 33 4.62 -8.09 21.12
CA ILE A 33 4.00 -7.11 20.25
C ILE A 33 4.58 -7.26 18.84
N GLN A 34 3.72 -7.40 17.85
CA GLN A 34 4.10 -7.50 16.45
C GLN A 34 3.38 -6.45 15.62
N THR A 35 4.13 -5.83 14.73
CA THR A 35 3.61 -4.92 13.72
C THR A 35 3.42 -5.68 12.42
N PHE A 36 2.22 -5.60 11.88
CA PHE A 36 1.85 -6.19 10.62
C PHE A 36 1.69 -5.10 9.58
N PHE A 37 2.14 -5.39 8.37
CA PHE A 37 2.06 -4.52 7.21
C PHE A 37 1.28 -5.23 6.12
N CYS A 38 0.22 -4.60 5.61
CA CYS A 38 -0.76 -5.25 4.74
C CYS A 38 -1.11 -4.41 3.51
N HIS A 39 -1.32 -5.11 2.38
CA HIS A 39 -2.14 -4.69 1.27
C HIS A 39 -3.46 -5.45 1.33
N ASP A 40 -4.57 -4.76 1.51
CA ASP A 40 -5.91 -5.31 1.36
C ASP A 40 -6.50 -4.87 0.02
N GLU A 41 -6.59 -5.84 -0.89
CA GLU A 41 -7.08 -5.66 -2.26
C GLU A 41 -8.55 -6.10 -2.40
N LEU A 42 -9.23 -6.50 -1.31
CA LEU A 42 -10.57 -7.10 -1.38
C LEU A 42 -11.61 -6.17 -2.03
N ARG A 43 -11.38 -4.86 -1.91
CA ARG A 43 -12.22 -3.81 -2.49
C ARG A 43 -11.50 -3.06 -3.61
N SER A 44 -10.41 -3.59 -4.16
CA SER A 44 -9.61 -2.89 -5.17
C SER A 44 -10.26 -2.81 -6.55
N SER A 45 -11.27 -3.64 -6.82
CA SER A 45 -11.97 -3.69 -8.10
C SER A 45 -13.39 -4.22 -7.95
N LYS A 46 -14.34 -3.68 -8.73
CA LYS A 46 -15.69 -4.23 -8.92
C LYS A 46 -15.75 -5.37 -9.94
N ALA A 47 -14.68 -5.64 -10.68
CA ALA A 47 -14.63 -6.76 -11.61
C ALA A 47 -14.70 -8.12 -10.87
N ASN A 48 -15.35 -9.10 -11.50
CA ASN A 48 -15.63 -10.41 -10.92
C ASN A 48 -14.54 -11.45 -11.20
N ASP A 49 -13.75 -11.24 -12.25
CA ASP A 49 -12.74 -12.16 -12.80
C ASP A 49 -11.31 -11.84 -12.36
N ILE A 50 -11.17 -11.05 -11.29
CA ILE A 50 -9.86 -10.59 -10.79
C ILE A 50 -9.59 -11.17 -9.41
N VAL A 51 -8.38 -11.70 -9.24
CA VAL A 51 -7.92 -12.17 -7.94
C VAL A 51 -7.72 -10.98 -7.01
N LYS A 52 -8.46 -10.97 -5.91
CA LYS A 52 -8.38 -9.97 -4.83
C LYS A 52 -8.03 -10.68 -3.54
N ARG A 53 -6.95 -10.28 -2.88
CA ARG A 53 -6.50 -10.92 -1.64
C ARG A 53 -6.00 -9.90 -0.62
N VAL A 54 -5.81 -10.37 0.60
CA VAL A 54 -5.03 -9.63 1.60
C VAL A 54 -3.63 -10.21 1.61
N VAL A 55 -2.64 -9.39 1.27
CA VAL A 55 -1.23 -9.74 1.40
C VAL A 55 -0.69 -9.05 2.65
N GLY A 56 -0.08 -9.83 3.55
CA GLY A 56 0.44 -9.30 4.81
C GLY A 56 1.82 -9.86 5.14
N SER A 57 2.60 -9.08 5.88
CA SER A 57 3.89 -9.50 6.43
C SER A 57 4.13 -8.87 7.79
N ILE A 58 4.90 -9.55 8.63
CA ILE A 58 5.39 -8.98 9.89
C ILE A 58 6.57 -8.05 9.58
N VAL A 59 6.49 -6.80 10.02
CA VAL A 59 7.58 -5.82 9.87
C VAL A 59 8.28 -5.60 11.21
N PRO A 60 9.61 -5.80 11.28
CA PRO A 60 10.37 -5.50 12.49
C PRO A 60 10.47 -3.98 12.68
N VAL A 61 10.02 -3.51 13.84
CA VAL A 61 10.07 -2.11 14.31
C VAL A 61 10.86 -2.11 15.62
N LEU A 62 11.95 -1.35 15.68
CA LEU A 62 12.80 -1.28 16.87
C LEU A 62 12.25 -0.28 17.89
N ASP A 63 12.67 -0.39 19.14
CA ASP A 63 12.25 0.52 20.19
C ASP A 63 12.63 1.97 19.85
N GLY A 64 11.71 2.90 20.10
CA GLY A 64 11.85 4.31 19.72
C GLY A 64 11.65 4.64 18.23
N GLU A 65 11.42 3.66 17.34
CA GLU A 65 11.14 3.94 15.93
C GLU A 65 9.71 4.42 15.68
N ASN A 66 9.58 5.43 14.82
CA ASN A 66 8.30 5.74 14.21
C ASN A 66 7.99 4.77 13.06
N LEU A 67 6.70 4.53 12.83
CA LEU A 67 6.24 3.81 11.65
C LEU A 67 6.46 4.65 10.39
N SER A 68 7.06 4.04 9.37
CA SER A 68 7.32 4.68 8.08
C SER A 68 6.79 3.83 6.93
N LEU A 69 6.20 4.51 5.96
CA LEU A 69 5.58 3.92 4.79
C LEU A 69 5.88 4.79 3.57
N ARG A 70 6.33 4.15 2.49
CA ARG A 70 6.41 4.74 1.15
C ARG A 70 5.57 3.88 0.21
N ILE A 71 4.76 4.51 -0.62
CA ILE A 71 3.95 3.83 -1.63
C ILE A 71 4.22 4.47 -2.97
N LEU A 72 4.53 3.66 -3.97
CA LEU A 72 4.52 4.02 -5.38
C LEU A 72 3.23 3.47 -5.97
N VAL A 73 2.46 4.35 -6.61
CA VAL A 73 1.22 3.99 -7.29
C VAL A 73 1.41 4.33 -8.75
N ASP A 74 1.34 3.33 -9.61
CA ASP A 74 1.39 3.50 -11.07
C ASP A 74 0.24 2.73 -11.71
N HIS A 75 -0.90 3.39 -11.82
CA HIS A 75 -2.14 2.87 -12.39
C HIS A 75 -2.57 1.52 -11.81
N SER A 76 -2.08 0.42 -12.38
CA SER A 76 -2.44 -0.96 -12.00
C SER A 76 -1.46 -1.65 -11.06
N ILE A 77 -0.39 -0.96 -10.64
CA ILE A 77 0.59 -1.49 -9.69
C ILE A 77 0.73 -0.58 -8.47
N VAL A 78 0.78 -1.20 -7.29
CA VAL A 78 1.05 -0.55 -6.01
C VAL A 78 2.25 -1.23 -5.37
N GLU A 79 3.34 -0.51 -5.22
CA GLU A 79 4.56 -0.98 -4.57
C GLU A 79 4.78 -0.21 -3.27
N SER A 80 4.79 -0.93 -2.16
CA SER A 80 4.87 -0.30 -0.85
C SER A 80 6.04 -0.83 -0.03
N PHE A 81 6.70 0.08 0.67
CA PHE A 81 7.92 -0.13 1.41
C PHE A 81 7.70 0.31 2.86
N ALA A 82 7.69 -0.64 3.78
CA ALA A 82 7.54 -0.41 5.21
C ALA A 82 8.91 -0.38 5.91
N GLN A 83 9.02 0.49 6.93
CA GLN A 83 10.27 0.68 7.72
C GLN A 83 11.51 0.85 6.82
N GLY A 84 11.44 1.77 5.86
CA GLY A 84 12.57 2.02 4.94
C GLY A 84 12.93 0.85 4.02
N GLY A 85 12.01 -0.08 3.77
CA GLY A 85 12.21 -1.23 2.87
C GLY A 85 12.56 -2.54 3.58
N ARG A 86 12.50 -2.62 4.92
CA ARG A 86 12.62 -3.90 5.64
C ARG A 86 11.58 -4.91 5.21
N ARG A 87 10.40 -4.43 4.80
CA ARG A 87 9.36 -5.22 4.14
C ARG A 87 8.84 -4.46 2.94
N CYS A 88 8.64 -5.19 1.84
CA CYS A 88 8.07 -4.69 0.61
C CYS A 88 6.87 -5.55 0.23
N ILE A 89 5.80 -4.93 -0.24
CA ILE A 89 4.65 -5.62 -0.82
C ILE A 89 4.33 -4.94 -2.15
N THR A 90 4.23 -5.76 -3.19
CA THR A 90 3.81 -5.32 -4.52
C THR A 90 2.49 -5.98 -4.85
N SER A 91 1.51 -5.17 -5.24
CA SER A 91 0.18 -5.62 -5.63
C SER A 91 -0.17 -5.14 -7.02
N ARG A 92 -0.88 -6.01 -7.75
CA ARG A 92 -1.50 -5.68 -9.04
C ARG A 92 -3.00 -5.54 -8.82
N VAL A 93 -3.54 -4.36 -9.10
CA VAL A 93 -4.95 -4.02 -8.87
C VAL A 93 -5.53 -3.36 -10.11
N TYR A 94 -6.82 -3.55 -10.33
CA TYR A 94 -7.49 -3.16 -11.58
C TYR A 94 -8.85 -2.52 -11.28
N PRO A 95 -8.87 -1.31 -10.67
CA PRO A 95 -10.12 -0.61 -10.37
C PRO A 95 -10.90 -0.29 -11.65
N THR A 96 -12.23 -0.30 -11.56
CA THR A 96 -13.12 0.04 -12.68
C THR A 96 -13.57 1.50 -12.65
N GLU A 97 -13.61 2.10 -11.47
CA GLU A 97 -14.05 3.49 -11.20
C GLU A 97 -12.88 4.38 -10.77
N ALA A 98 -11.97 3.86 -9.95
CA ALA A 98 -10.82 4.63 -9.42
C ALA A 98 -9.66 4.74 -10.44
N ILE A 99 -9.96 5.21 -11.63
CA ILE A 99 -9.03 5.33 -12.76
C ILE A 99 -8.73 6.79 -13.10
N TYR A 100 -7.49 7.08 -13.50
CA TYR A 100 -7.04 8.41 -13.94
C TYR A 100 -7.44 9.54 -12.96
N GLY A 101 -8.15 10.56 -13.44
CA GLY A 101 -8.58 11.71 -12.64
C GLY A 101 -9.64 11.39 -11.57
N ALA A 102 -10.24 10.20 -11.60
CA ALA A 102 -11.18 9.75 -10.57
C ALA A 102 -10.49 9.11 -9.36
N ALA A 103 -9.22 8.68 -9.51
CA ALA A 103 -8.46 8.12 -8.41
C ALA A 103 -8.21 9.17 -7.32
N ARG A 104 -8.29 8.71 -6.07
CA ARG A 104 -8.09 9.50 -4.85
C ARG A 104 -7.12 8.79 -3.91
N LEU A 105 -6.54 9.57 -3.02
CA LEU A 105 -5.67 9.12 -1.94
C LEU A 105 -6.29 9.57 -0.61
N PHE A 106 -6.43 8.66 0.35
CA PHE A 106 -6.93 8.98 1.68
C PHE A 106 -5.95 8.50 2.75
N LEU A 107 -5.79 9.30 3.81
CA LEU A 107 -5.23 8.84 5.08
C LEU A 107 -6.38 8.37 5.98
N PHE A 108 -6.23 7.21 6.61
CA PHE A 108 -7.26 6.68 7.49
C PHE A 108 -6.69 6.11 8.79
N ASN A 109 -7.53 6.11 9.83
CA ASN A 109 -7.30 5.40 11.07
C ASN A 109 -8.63 4.79 11.54
N ASN A 110 -8.76 3.47 11.43
CA ASN A 110 -9.92 2.72 11.89
C ASN A 110 -9.69 2.06 13.26
N ALA A 111 -8.65 2.47 14.00
CA ALA A 111 -8.44 1.99 15.36
C ALA A 111 -9.50 2.58 16.31
N THR A 112 -10.18 1.72 17.08
CA THR A 112 -11.25 2.14 17.98
C THR A 112 -10.78 2.68 19.34
N ARG A 113 -9.54 2.38 19.73
CA ARG A 113 -8.99 2.68 21.07
C ARG A 113 -7.60 3.32 21.03
N ALA A 114 -7.20 3.85 19.88
CA ALA A 114 -5.89 4.47 19.72
C ALA A 114 -5.95 5.64 18.75
N HIS A 115 -5.35 6.74 19.16
CA HIS A 115 -5.06 7.87 18.28
C HIS A 115 -3.68 7.63 17.66
N VAL A 116 -3.61 7.71 16.34
CA VAL A 116 -2.36 7.68 15.59
C VAL A 116 -2.14 9.06 14.99
N THR A 117 -0.99 9.65 15.27
CA THR A 117 -0.60 10.95 14.71
C THR A 117 0.34 10.73 13.53
N ALA A 118 -0.06 11.20 12.35
CA ALA A 118 0.84 11.27 11.21
C ALA A 118 1.81 12.45 11.39
N THR A 119 3.07 12.16 11.70
CA THR A 119 4.10 13.18 11.92
C THR A 119 4.57 13.85 10.63
N THR A 120 4.53 13.14 9.51
CA THR A 120 4.92 13.67 8.19
C THR A 120 4.19 12.91 7.09
N ILE A 121 3.62 13.64 6.13
CA ILE A 121 3.05 13.10 4.89
C ILE A 121 3.61 13.92 3.74
N LYS A 122 4.20 13.24 2.76
CA LYS A 122 4.71 13.86 1.54
C LYS A 122 4.11 13.11 0.35
N ILE A 123 3.50 13.87 -0.57
CA ILE A 123 2.81 13.35 -1.73
C ILE A 123 3.40 14.03 -2.96
N TRP A 124 3.76 13.22 -3.96
CA TRP A 124 4.29 13.71 -5.23
C TRP A 124 3.50 13.10 -6.37
N GLN A 125 3.09 13.96 -7.31
CA GLN A 125 2.62 13.49 -8.61
C GLN A 125 3.84 13.08 -9.43
N MET A 126 3.85 11.84 -9.91
CA MET A 126 4.94 11.33 -10.74
C MET A 126 4.61 11.50 -12.22
N ASN A 127 5.56 12.02 -13.00
CA ASN A 127 5.46 12.05 -14.46
C ASN A 127 5.75 10.66 -15.04
N SER A 128 5.17 10.37 -16.20
CA SER A 128 5.50 9.16 -16.95
C SER A 128 6.99 9.14 -17.31
N ALA A 129 7.62 7.97 -17.18
CA ALA A 129 8.98 7.75 -17.65
C ALA A 129 8.98 7.46 -19.15
N PHE A 130 10.04 7.89 -19.85
CA PHE A 130 10.28 7.49 -21.24
C PHE A 130 10.98 6.13 -21.25
N ILE A 131 10.21 5.06 -21.49
CA ILE A 131 10.70 3.68 -21.51
C ILE A 131 11.03 3.30 -22.95
N GLN A 132 12.32 3.23 -23.29
CA GLN A 132 12.75 2.72 -24.59
C GLN A 132 12.76 1.19 -24.59
N PRO A 133 12.33 0.54 -25.69
CA PRO A 133 12.56 -0.88 -25.89
C PRO A 133 14.06 -1.17 -25.86
N TYR A 134 14.45 -2.27 -25.20
CA TYR A 134 15.81 -2.79 -25.32
C TYR A 134 16.11 -3.14 -26.79
N SER A 135 17.23 -2.67 -27.33
CA SER A 135 17.63 -2.99 -28.71
C SER A 135 18.77 -4.01 -28.71
N ASP A 136 18.53 -5.18 -29.30
CA ASP A 136 19.49 -6.30 -29.40
C ASP A 136 20.69 -6.05 -30.35
N LYS A 137 20.99 -4.79 -30.71
CA LYS A 137 22.04 -4.46 -31.70
C LYS A 137 23.48 -4.78 -31.27
N PHE A 138 23.70 -5.37 -30.09
CA PHE A 138 25.03 -5.75 -29.58
C PHE A 138 25.19 -7.24 -29.26
N LEU A 139 24.22 -8.09 -29.63
CA LEU A 139 24.32 -9.55 -29.51
C LEU A 139 24.58 -10.18 -30.89
N SER A 140 25.72 -9.85 -31.47
CA SER A 140 26.35 -10.68 -32.51
C SER A 140 27.71 -11.10 -31.97
N ILE A 141 27.73 -12.24 -31.28
CA ILE A 141 28.94 -12.98 -30.93
C ILE A 141 29.40 -13.77 -32.15
#